data_AF-A0A9D2EI43-F1
#
_entry.id   AF-A0A9D2EI43-F1
#
_cell.length_a   1.000
_cell.length_b   1.000
_cell.length_c   1.000
_cell.angle_alpha   90.00
_cell.angle_beta   90.00
_cell.angle_gamma   90.00
#
_symmetry.space_group_name_H-M   'P 1'
#
loop_
_entity.id
_entity.type
_entity.pdbx_description
1 polymer ?
#
loop_
_entity_poly.entity_id
_entity_poly.type
_entity_poly.pdbx_seq_one_letter_code
_entity_poly.pdbx_strand_id
1 'polypeptide(L)'
;MTAVLLTALGSVTTASAAPRDTEGQNQPSDLTESGSITVTEDGAVIDGLHVQGSIAVQADDVTIKNTTVTYGGHHSIRIYPGATGTLIQDSRVECLDPDRTNGIVFAGYTAERVELEGCRNSFMSQGDNPTAVIDSTVDGEPFELNATGPAPSPEPEPSPEPAPSPEPEPAPSPEPSPEPTDPPEMDSDWPTPETTGPRYASQSSTGSLTSSRAGQVIERTTVNGRLTVQHDNVTVRDVLVNGTGTYMIQVLPTADGSCPTNVTFEYVEIDGASAAENDIPLYSPECGYTFDHGHIHNVGRSSRVVHDTTISNSYIFSSRTGDSGAHRGGVGNNGGSGNALINNVLLCEGGGCSAAIPMYGDFAPVTDYLIEHNLLATTGSYCAYGGSVGSKPYPNGSNIRFIDNHFSTRYGPNCGQYGPIAAFDNGVRGNVWSGNVWHETGEPINL
;
A
#
# COMPACT_ATOMS: atom_id res chain seq x y z
N MET A 1 21.33 -2.62 82.78
CA MET A 1 21.21 -1.16 82.64
C MET A 1 20.99 -0.88 81.17
N THR A 2 19.75 -0.55 80.77
CA THR A 2 19.37 0.82 80.34
C THR A 2 20.06 1.15 79.01
N ALA A 3 19.40 0.82 77.88
CA ALA A 3 18.61 1.74 77.06
C ALA A 3 19.45 2.87 76.45
N VAL A 4 19.39 3.02 75.12
CA VAL A 4 18.76 4.18 74.46
C VAL A 4 18.79 3.97 72.94
N LEU A 5 17.63 4.22 72.36
CA LEU A 5 17.27 4.30 70.96
C LEU A 5 17.87 5.57 70.33
N LEU A 6 18.53 5.48 69.17
CA LEU A 6 18.62 6.61 68.25
C LEU A 6 18.75 6.11 66.80
N THR A 7 17.73 6.44 66.01
CA THR A 7 17.61 6.24 64.57
C THR A 7 18.53 7.17 63.78
N ALA A 8 19.22 6.65 62.77
CA ALA A 8 19.62 7.40 61.57
C ALA A 8 19.83 6.44 60.40
N LEU A 9 19.42 6.90 59.23
CA LEU A 9 19.27 6.21 57.95
C LEU A 9 20.60 5.78 57.29
N GLY A 10 20.48 4.76 56.43
CA GLY A 10 21.23 4.67 55.17
C GLY A 10 22.22 3.53 55.08
N SER A 11 21.85 2.45 54.38
CA SER A 11 22.77 1.60 53.62
C SER A 11 21.97 0.76 52.62
N VAL A 12 22.32 0.93 51.35
CA VAL A 12 21.76 0.27 50.17
C VAL A 12 22.31 -1.16 50.10
N THR A 13 21.42 -2.14 49.96
CA THR A 13 21.77 -3.49 49.48
C THR A 13 20.88 -3.83 48.30
N THR A 14 21.54 -4.09 47.17
CA THR A 14 21.00 -4.50 45.88
C THR A 14 20.20 -5.80 45.98
N ALA A 15 18.91 -5.74 45.63
CA ALA A 15 18.09 -6.93 45.38
C ALA A 15 18.04 -7.21 43.89
N SER A 16 18.49 -8.41 43.52
CA SER A 16 18.37 -9.02 42.20
C SER A 16 16.91 -9.01 41.74
N ALA A 17 16.66 -8.51 40.52
CA ALA A 17 15.36 -8.61 39.88
C ALA A 17 15.04 -10.10 39.64
N ALA A 18 13.89 -10.54 40.16
CA ALA A 18 13.27 -11.80 39.78
C ALA A 18 12.59 -11.63 38.40
N PRO A 19 12.47 -12.71 37.60
CA PRO A 19 11.81 -12.65 36.29
C PRO A 19 10.31 -12.37 36.45
N ARG A 20 9.75 -11.57 35.53
CA ARG A 20 8.31 -11.27 35.47
C ARG A 20 7.55 -12.47 34.90
N ASP A 21 6.56 -12.94 35.65
CA ASP A 21 5.58 -13.94 35.23
C ASP A 21 4.73 -13.40 34.06
N THR A 22 4.64 -14.20 32.99
CA THR A 22 3.60 -14.12 31.95
C THR A 22 2.37 -14.86 32.45
N GLU A 23 1.42 -14.14 33.04
CA GLU A 23 0.14 -14.70 33.47
C GLU A 23 -0.95 -14.20 32.50
N GLY A 24 -1.50 -15.12 31.70
CA GLY A 24 -2.77 -14.90 31.02
C GLY A 24 -3.89 -14.85 32.05
N GLN A 25 -4.61 -13.73 32.12
CA GLN A 25 -5.80 -13.52 32.96
C GLN A 25 -6.84 -12.83 32.06
N ASN A 26 -8.13 -13.18 31.96
CA ASN A 26 -9.06 -13.96 32.77
C ASN A 26 -10.08 -14.62 31.82
N GLN A 27 -10.37 -15.92 31.93
CA GLN A 27 -11.57 -16.54 31.34
C GLN A 27 -12.25 -17.47 32.35
N PRO A 28 -13.59 -17.55 32.39
CA PRO A 28 -14.29 -18.54 33.20
C PRO A 28 -13.91 -19.95 32.77
N SER A 29 -13.54 -20.82 33.71
CA SER A 29 -13.07 -22.18 33.42
C SER A 29 -14.14 -23.16 32.92
N ASP A 30 -15.41 -22.73 32.84
CA ASP A 30 -16.56 -23.57 32.47
C ASP A 30 -17.50 -22.83 31.49
N LEU A 31 -17.17 -22.83 30.19
CA LEU A 31 -18.05 -22.30 29.14
C LEU A 31 -19.12 -23.35 28.75
N THR A 32 -20.33 -22.89 28.38
CA THR A 32 -21.40 -23.77 27.88
C THR A 32 -21.24 -24.02 26.38
N GLU A 33 -21.18 -25.29 25.97
CA GLU A 33 -21.02 -25.67 24.57
C GLU A 33 -22.23 -25.29 23.70
N SER A 34 -21.96 -24.75 22.51
CA SER A 34 -22.95 -24.42 21.48
C SER A 34 -22.41 -24.69 20.07
N GLY A 35 -23.29 -24.97 19.12
CA GLY A 35 -23.00 -24.87 17.69
C GLY A 35 -23.11 -23.43 17.18
N SER A 36 -23.06 -23.23 15.86
CA SER A 36 -23.27 -21.91 15.23
C SER A 36 -24.56 -21.23 15.70
N ILE A 37 -24.50 -19.90 15.84
CA ILE A 37 -25.59 -19.07 16.34
C ILE A 37 -25.97 -18.04 15.27
N THR A 38 -27.27 -17.83 15.05
CA THR A 38 -27.79 -16.69 14.29
C THR A 38 -28.61 -15.84 15.24
N VAL A 39 -28.22 -14.57 15.38
CA VAL A 39 -28.89 -13.60 16.25
C VAL A 39 -29.79 -12.72 15.40
N THR A 40 -31.09 -12.73 15.69
CA THR A 40 -32.12 -12.00 14.94
C THR A 40 -33.01 -11.14 15.82
N GLU A 41 -32.69 -11.01 17.10
CA GLU A 41 -33.44 -10.20 18.08
C GLU A 41 -32.55 -9.06 18.58
N ASP A 42 -33.06 -7.83 18.51
CA ASP A 42 -32.32 -6.64 18.95
C ASP A 42 -32.06 -6.70 20.47
N GLY A 43 -30.87 -6.29 20.90
CA GLY A 43 -30.48 -6.33 22.32
C GLY A 43 -30.17 -7.73 22.86
N ALA A 44 -30.10 -8.75 22.01
CA ALA A 44 -29.78 -10.10 22.43
C ALA A 44 -28.38 -10.19 23.07
N VAL A 45 -28.24 -11.04 24.10
CA VAL A 45 -26.99 -11.26 24.82
C VAL A 45 -26.53 -12.71 24.68
N ILE A 46 -25.33 -12.91 24.15
CA ILE A 46 -24.57 -14.16 24.16
C ILE A 46 -23.54 -14.05 25.28
N ASP A 47 -23.61 -14.93 26.29
CA ASP A 47 -22.76 -14.88 27.48
C ASP A 47 -22.31 -16.29 27.89
N GLY A 48 -21.00 -16.47 28.12
CA GLY A 48 -20.48 -17.70 28.72
C GLY A 48 -20.52 -18.94 27.82
N LEU A 49 -20.42 -18.79 26.49
CA LEU A 49 -20.50 -19.91 25.55
C LEU A 49 -19.14 -20.31 24.96
N HIS A 50 -18.98 -21.60 24.67
CA HIS A 50 -18.00 -22.09 23.69
C HIS A 50 -18.75 -22.46 22.41
N VAL A 51 -18.63 -21.61 21.40
CA VAL A 51 -19.27 -21.76 20.10
C VAL A 51 -18.34 -22.53 19.16
N GLN A 52 -18.67 -23.79 18.90
CA GLN A 52 -18.05 -24.62 17.85
C GLN A 52 -18.77 -24.35 16.51
N GLY A 53 -18.48 -23.20 15.91
CA GLY A 53 -19.23 -22.69 14.78
C GLY A 53 -19.04 -21.19 14.59
N SER A 54 -19.89 -20.57 13.78
CA SER A 54 -19.89 -19.13 13.56
C SER A 54 -21.04 -18.44 14.29
N ILE A 55 -20.87 -17.17 14.63
CA ILE A 55 -21.94 -16.29 15.09
C ILE A 55 -22.30 -15.32 13.95
N ALA A 56 -23.57 -15.35 13.52
CA ALA A 56 -24.14 -14.43 12.54
C ALA A 56 -25.04 -13.41 13.25
N VAL A 57 -24.64 -12.15 13.29
CA VAL A 57 -25.37 -11.05 13.92
C VAL A 57 -26.20 -10.31 12.86
N GLN A 58 -27.52 -10.38 12.96
CA GLN A 58 -28.49 -9.78 12.03
C GLN A 58 -29.47 -8.83 12.74
N ALA A 59 -29.14 -8.40 13.95
CA ALA A 59 -29.96 -7.57 14.82
C ALA A 59 -29.11 -6.47 15.47
N ASP A 60 -29.77 -5.40 15.93
CA ASP A 60 -29.12 -4.24 16.56
C ASP A 60 -28.78 -4.51 18.04
N ASP A 61 -27.81 -3.77 18.59
CA ASP A 61 -27.47 -3.73 20.01
C ASP A 61 -27.13 -5.09 20.65
N VAL A 62 -26.64 -6.04 19.85
CA VAL A 62 -26.27 -7.39 20.31
C VAL A 62 -25.00 -7.35 21.15
N THR A 63 -25.01 -8.01 22.31
CA THR A 63 -23.82 -8.18 23.17
C THR A 63 -23.32 -9.62 23.11
N ILE A 64 -22.03 -9.82 22.84
CA ILE A 64 -21.32 -11.10 22.94
C ILE A 64 -20.25 -10.92 24.02
N LYS A 65 -20.30 -11.71 25.09
CA LYS A 65 -19.31 -11.59 26.17
C LYS A 65 -18.92 -12.92 26.79
N ASN A 66 -17.74 -12.98 27.40
CA ASN A 66 -17.22 -14.20 28.04
C ASN A 66 -17.36 -15.44 27.14
N THR A 67 -17.13 -15.29 25.83
CA THR A 67 -17.46 -16.31 24.83
C THR A 67 -16.23 -16.67 24.02
N THR A 68 -16.04 -17.98 23.79
CA THR A 68 -15.02 -18.49 22.87
C THR A 68 -15.68 -18.97 21.58
N VAL A 69 -15.16 -18.56 20.43
CA VAL A 69 -15.63 -19.01 19.11
C VAL A 69 -14.51 -19.76 18.41
N THR A 70 -14.68 -21.06 18.17
CA THR A 70 -13.71 -21.89 17.45
C THR A 70 -14.30 -22.28 16.10
N TYR A 71 -13.69 -21.83 14.99
CA TYR A 71 -14.28 -22.01 13.66
C TYR A 71 -13.23 -22.13 12.56
N GLY A 72 -13.51 -22.95 11.54
CA GLY A 72 -12.64 -23.11 10.36
C GLY A 72 -13.29 -22.68 9.04
N GLY A 73 -14.51 -22.13 9.06
CA GLY A 73 -15.21 -21.67 7.86
C GLY A 73 -14.74 -20.29 7.41
N HIS A 74 -15.64 -19.48 6.83
CA HIS A 74 -15.25 -18.19 6.24
C HIS A 74 -15.18 -17.02 7.24
N HIS A 75 -16.12 -16.92 8.18
CA HIS A 75 -16.19 -15.82 9.14
C HIS A 75 -16.64 -16.34 10.50
N SER A 76 -15.83 -16.14 11.55
CA SER A 76 -16.12 -16.63 12.90
C SER A 76 -17.24 -15.82 13.55
N ILE A 77 -17.13 -14.49 13.56
CA ILE A 77 -18.22 -13.59 13.95
C ILE A 77 -18.51 -12.65 12.79
N ARG A 78 -19.75 -12.68 12.28
CA ARG A 78 -20.19 -11.87 11.16
C ARG A 78 -21.36 -10.98 11.53
N ILE A 79 -21.13 -9.67 11.53
CA ILE A 79 -22.13 -8.62 11.55
C ILE A 79 -22.63 -8.40 10.12
N TYR A 80 -23.94 -8.57 9.91
CA TYR A 80 -24.59 -8.42 8.61
C TYR A 80 -24.99 -6.96 8.34
N PRO A 81 -25.07 -6.55 7.07
CA PRO A 81 -25.54 -5.21 6.71
C PRO A 81 -26.88 -4.88 7.36
N GLY A 82 -26.98 -3.70 7.96
CA GLY A 82 -28.16 -3.23 8.68
C GLY A 82 -28.13 -3.44 10.19
N ALA A 83 -27.27 -4.33 10.70
CA ALA A 83 -27.03 -4.46 12.15
C ALA A 83 -26.03 -3.41 12.65
N THR A 84 -26.32 -2.80 13.79
CA THR A 84 -25.54 -1.76 14.46
C THR A 84 -25.40 -2.04 15.95
N GLY A 85 -24.47 -1.37 16.63
CA GLY A 85 -24.36 -1.43 18.10
C GLY A 85 -23.87 -2.76 18.67
N THR A 86 -23.25 -3.64 17.87
CA THR A 86 -22.75 -4.92 18.39
C THR A 86 -21.58 -4.69 19.36
N LEU A 87 -21.67 -5.19 20.58
CA LEU A 87 -20.59 -5.16 21.58
C LEU A 87 -20.01 -6.58 21.76
N ILE A 88 -18.71 -6.73 21.63
CA ILE A 88 -17.97 -7.98 21.84
C ILE A 88 -16.96 -7.73 22.95
N GLN A 89 -17.06 -8.43 24.07
CA GLN A 89 -16.30 -8.12 25.28
C GLN A 89 -15.72 -9.38 25.93
N ASP A 90 -14.49 -9.33 26.43
CA ASP A 90 -13.90 -10.43 27.23
C ASP A 90 -14.01 -11.80 26.53
N SER A 91 -13.74 -11.85 25.22
CA SER A 91 -14.06 -13.01 24.36
C SER A 91 -12.86 -13.45 23.53
N ARG A 92 -12.87 -14.70 23.07
CA ARG A 92 -11.78 -15.31 22.29
C ARG A 92 -12.30 -15.87 20.97
N VAL A 93 -11.53 -15.73 19.90
CA VAL A 93 -11.83 -16.27 18.58
C VAL A 93 -10.63 -17.07 18.08
N GLU A 94 -10.83 -18.37 17.88
CA GLU A 94 -9.84 -19.30 17.35
C GLU A 94 -10.19 -19.68 15.92
N CYS A 95 -9.38 -19.22 14.98
CA CYS A 95 -9.51 -19.54 13.57
C CYS A 95 -8.69 -20.81 13.26
N LEU A 96 -9.39 -21.88 12.86
CA LEU A 96 -8.78 -23.20 12.62
C LEU A 96 -8.09 -23.31 11.24
N ASP A 97 -8.33 -22.35 10.34
CA ASP A 97 -7.79 -22.33 8.98
C ASP A 97 -7.26 -20.91 8.67
N PRO A 98 -5.95 -20.65 8.82
CA PRO A 98 -5.37 -19.32 8.67
C PRO A 98 -5.40 -18.80 7.23
N ASP A 99 -5.64 -19.67 6.24
CA ASP A 99 -5.75 -19.28 4.83
C ASP A 99 -7.19 -18.89 4.45
N ARG A 100 -8.19 -19.25 5.28
CA ARG A 100 -9.62 -19.09 4.95
C ARG A 100 -10.42 -18.28 5.95
N THR A 101 -10.19 -18.47 7.24
CA THR A 101 -11.11 -18.02 8.29
C THR A 101 -10.80 -16.61 8.74
N ASN A 102 -11.79 -15.72 8.64
CA ASN A 102 -11.72 -14.39 9.21
C ASN A 102 -12.28 -14.40 10.64
N GLY A 103 -11.71 -13.59 11.54
CA GLY A 103 -12.14 -13.44 12.92
C GLY A 103 -13.48 -12.71 13.01
N ILE A 104 -13.44 -11.39 13.15
CA ILE A 104 -14.63 -10.55 13.33
C ILE A 104 -14.80 -9.65 12.11
N VAL A 105 -15.97 -9.74 11.47
CA VAL A 105 -16.28 -9.05 10.21
C VAL A 105 -17.72 -8.52 10.20
N PHE A 106 -18.11 -7.54 9.38
CA PHE A 106 -17.27 -6.66 8.59
C PHE A 106 -17.14 -5.26 9.22
N ALA A 107 -18.21 -4.66 9.74
CA ALA A 107 -18.17 -3.37 10.44
C ALA A 107 -19.39 -3.24 11.39
N GLY A 108 -19.43 -2.21 12.25
CA GLY A 108 -20.56 -1.92 13.14
C GLY A 108 -20.50 -2.58 14.53
N TYR A 109 -19.29 -2.87 15.02
CA TYR A 109 -19.07 -3.47 16.33
C TYR A 109 -18.00 -2.74 17.16
N THR A 110 -18.09 -2.90 18.47
CA THR A 110 -17.01 -2.57 19.42
C THR A 110 -16.46 -3.88 19.99
N ALA A 111 -15.16 -4.12 19.85
CA ALA A 111 -14.45 -5.24 20.48
C ALA A 111 -13.59 -4.70 21.63
N GLU A 112 -13.80 -5.22 22.85
CA GLU A 112 -13.08 -4.79 24.05
C GLU A 112 -12.52 -6.01 24.79
N ARG A 113 -11.20 -6.07 24.97
CA ARG A 113 -10.51 -7.23 25.57
C ARG A 113 -10.84 -8.54 24.84
N VAL A 114 -10.68 -8.51 23.52
CA VAL A 114 -10.94 -9.66 22.64
C VAL A 114 -9.63 -10.23 22.12
N GLU A 115 -9.47 -11.55 22.17
CA GLU A 115 -8.29 -12.26 21.66
C GLU A 115 -8.64 -13.01 20.36
N LEU A 116 -7.89 -12.76 19.29
CA LEU A 116 -8.01 -13.51 18.03
C LEU A 116 -6.73 -14.31 17.78
N GLU A 117 -6.86 -15.60 17.48
CA GLU A 117 -5.73 -16.48 17.16
C GLU A 117 -5.92 -17.18 15.82
N GLY A 118 -4.89 -17.18 14.98
CA GLY A 118 -4.81 -17.96 13.74
C GLY A 118 -5.71 -17.48 12.61
N CYS A 119 -6.16 -16.23 12.64
CA CYS A 119 -7.14 -15.71 11.68
C CYS A 119 -6.48 -15.10 10.42
N ARG A 120 -7.04 -15.39 9.24
CA ARG A 120 -6.64 -14.81 7.95
C ARG A 120 -6.76 -13.29 7.94
N ASN A 121 -7.89 -12.79 8.45
CA ASN A 121 -8.12 -11.38 8.75
C ASN A 121 -8.71 -11.33 10.17
N SER A 122 -8.10 -10.54 11.06
CA SER A 122 -8.48 -10.53 12.46
C SER A 122 -9.72 -9.66 12.72
N PHE A 123 -9.53 -8.38 13.00
CA PHE A 123 -10.60 -7.40 13.14
C PHE A 123 -10.80 -6.65 11.82
N MET A 124 -11.89 -6.92 11.10
CA MET A 124 -12.25 -6.16 9.89
C MET A 124 -13.17 -4.99 10.23
N SER A 125 -13.08 -3.90 9.47
CA SER A 125 -13.90 -2.68 9.61
C SER A 125 -14.50 -2.21 8.27
N GLN A 126 -14.79 -3.14 7.36
CA GLN A 126 -15.30 -2.86 6.01
C GLN A 126 -16.82 -2.57 6.03
N GLY A 127 -17.21 -1.30 6.07
CA GLY A 127 -18.61 -0.87 5.98
C GLY A 127 -18.82 0.54 6.56
N ASP A 128 -20.03 1.07 6.42
CA ASP A 128 -20.35 2.47 6.80
C ASP A 128 -20.45 2.68 8.33
N ASN A 129 -20.62 1.59 9.09
CA ASN A 129 -20.81 1.66 10.53
C ASN A 129 -19.46 1.63 11.28
N PRO A 130 -19.25 2.48 12.29
CA PRO A 130 -17.99 2.57 12.99
C PRO A 130 -17.61 1.25 13.66
N THR A 131 -16.31 0.97 13.69
CA THR A 131 -15.74 -0.19 14.38
C THR A 131 -14.69 0.30 15.35
N ALA A 132 -14.71 -0.20 16.58
CA ALA A 132 -13.70 0.10 17.59
C ALA A 132 -13.11 -1.20 18.14
N VAL A 133 -11.79 -1.21 18.36
CA VAL A 133 -11.08 -2.33 19.00
C VAL A 133 -10.23 -1.76 20.12
N ILE A 134 -10.44 -2.25 21.33
CA ILE A 134 -9.90 -1.68 22.58
C ILE A 134 -9.28 -2.82 23.37
N ASP A 135 -8.04 -2.64 23.85
CA ASP A 135 -7.33 -3.57 24.73
C ASP A 135 -7.36 -5.04 24.24
N SER A 136 -7.31 -5.25 22.92
CA SER A 136 -7.50 -6.56 22.27
C SER A 136 -6.20 -7.06 21.64
N THR A 137 -6.09 -8.37 21.38
CA THR A 137 -4.87 -9.00 20.88
C THR A 137 -5.11 -9.83 19.62
N VAL A 138 -4.06 -9.95 18.81
CA VAL A 138 -3.98 -10.88 17.67
C VAL A 138 -2.73 -11.72 17.84
N ASP A 139 -2.88 -13.04 17.87
CA ASP A 139 -1.78 -14.01 18.03
C ASP A 139 -0.86 -13.70 19.23
N GLY A 140 -1.46 -13.22 20.32
CA GLY A 140 -0.76 -12.86 21.56
C GLY A 140 -0.17 -11.45 21.60
N GLU A 141 -0.20 -10.71 20.48
CA GLU A 141 0.31 -9.33 20.40
C GLU A 141 -0.82 -8.29 20.50
N PRO A 142 -0.63 -7.14 21.16
CA PRO A 142 -1.62 -6.06 21.20
C PRO A 142 -2.02 -5.58 19.79
N PHE A 143 -3.32 -5.39 19.58
CA PHE A 143 -3.88 -4.92 18.32
C PHE A 143 -4.51 -3.53 18.49
N GLU A 144 -4.00 -2.58 17.72
CA GLU A 144 -4.54 -1.22 17.65
C GLU A 144 -5.24 -1.01 16.30
N LEU A 145 -6.57 -0.85 16.32
CA LEU A 145 -7.32 -0.40 15.16
C LEU A 145 -7.12 1.11 15.07
N ASN A 146 -6.38 1.62 14.07
CA ASN A 146 -6.15 3.06 13.93
C ASN A 146 -7.50 3.82 13.90
N ALA A 147 -7.83 4.44 15.04
CA ALA A 147 -9.11 5.06 15.31
C ALA A 147 -9.25 6.36 14.53
N THR A 148 -10.08 6.35 13.49
CA THR A 148 -10.64 7.56 12.87
C THR A 148 -11.88 8.00 13.65
N GLY A 149 -11.67 8.63 14.80
CA GLY A 149 -12.71 9.32 15.58
C GLY A 149 -12.10 10.05 16.78
N PRO A 150 -12.44 11.33 17.02
CA PRO A 150 -11.77 12.12 18.06
C PRO A 150 -12.17 11.61 19.45
N ALA A 151 -11.20 11.14 20.23
CA ALA A 151 -11.36 10.98 21.66
C ALA A 151 -11.55 12.36 22.30
N PRO A 152 -12.47 12.55 23.27
CA PRO A 152 -12.54 13.79 24.04
C PRO A 152 -11.22 13.97 24.81
N SER A 153 -10.53 15.08 24.54
CA SER A 153 -9.28 15.48 25.20
C SER A 153 -9.51 15.61 26.72
N PRO A 154 -8.81 14.85 27.57
CA PRO A 154 -8.66 15.24 28.97
C PRO A 154 -7.73 16.45 29.05
N GLU A 155 -8.08 17.40 29.94
CA GLU A 155 -7.30 18.61 30.24
C GLU A 155 -5.89 18.23 30.74
N PRO A 156 -4.82 18.92 30.29
CA PRO A 156 -3.49 18.63 30.80
C PRO A 156 -3.31 19.23 32.20
N GLU A 157 -3.03 18.39 33.19
CA GLU A 157 -2.43 18.83 34.45
C GLU A 157 -0.98 19.28 34.23
N PRO A 158 -0.48 20.30 34.96
CA PRO A 158 0.87 20.82 34.78
C PRO A 158 1.92 19.82 35.28
N SER A 159 2.79 19.36 34.38
CA SER A 159 3.96 18.54 34.71
C SER A 159 5.16 19.42 35.16
N PRO A 160 5.89 19.04 36.21
CA PRO A 160 7.03 19.80 36.74
C PRO A 160 8.29 19.72 35.86
N GLU A 161 9.15 20.74 35.98
CA GLU A 161 10.41 20.89 35.24
C GLU A 161 11.38 19.70 35.42
N PRO A 162 11.99 19.19 34.33
CA PRO A 162 13.02 18.17 34.43
C PRO A 162 14.37 18.77 34.85
N ALA A 163 15.05 18.07 35.75
CA ALA A 163 16.43 18.36 36.15
C ALA A 163 17.42 18.09 34.98
N PRO A 164 18.58 18.79 34.93
CA PRO A 164 19.52 18.66 33.83
C PRO A 164 20.20 17.27 33.81
N SER A 165 20.14 16.62 32.64
CA SER A 165 20.89 15.41 32.32
C SER A 165 22.33 15.77 31.91
N PRO A 166 23.34 14.96 32.28
CA PRO A 166 24.74 15.19 31.88
C PRO A 166 24.96 15.06 30.36
N GLU A 167 25.94 15.83 29.86
CA GLU A 167 26.36 15.85 28.45
C GLU A 167 26.87 14.48 27.98
N PRO A 168 26.36 13.94 26.86
CA PRO A 168 26.95 12.79 26.19
C PRO A 168 28.19 13.20 25.40
N GLU A 169 29.23 12.35 25.49
CA GLU A 169 30.43 12.44 24.66
C GLU A 169 30.09 12.39 23.15
N PRO A 170 30.86 13.09 22.29
CA PRO A 170 30.54 13.18 20.87
C PRO A 170 30.71 11.81 20.18
N ALA A 171 29.60 11.29 19.67
CA ALA A 171 29.59 10.19 18.72
C ALA A 171 30.23 10.63 17.38
N PRO A 172 30.94 9.73 16.67
CA PRO A 172 31.46 10.03 15.34
C PRO A 172 30.31 10.42 14.40
N SER A 173 30.55 11.47 13.61
CA SER A 173 29.60 11.99 12.63
C SER A 173 29.15 10.87 11.69
N PRO A 174 27.85 10.55 11.60
CA PRO A 174 27.35 9.79 10.46
C PRO A 174 27.66 10.57 9.18
N GLU A 175 28.06 9.86 8.14
CA GLU A 175 28.05 10.42 6.78
C GLU A 175 26.61 10.86 6.46
N PRO A 176 26.41 12.00 5.78
CA PRO A 176 25.08 12.46 5.46
C PRO A 176 24.36 11.37 4.66
N SER A 177 23.22 10.93 5.20
CA SER A 177 22.19 10.24 4.43
C SER A 177 21.88 11.12 3.21
N PRO A 178 21.75 10.57 1.98
CA PRO A 178 21.27 11.35 0.86
C PRO A 178 19.95 12.01 1.28
N GLU A 179 19.84 13.32 1.03
CA GLU A 179 18.60 14.05 1.23
C GLU A 179 17.49 13.34 0.44
N PRO A 180 16.28 13.19 1.01
CA PRO A 180 15.14 12.78 0.22
C PRO A 180 15.03 13.71 -0.99
N THR A 181 15.03 13.14 -2.18
CA THR A 181 14.78 13.87 -3.42
C THR A 181 13.48 14.65 -3.23
N ASP A 182 13.54 15.98 -3.33
CA ASP A 182 12.34 16.81 -3.31
C ASP A 182 11.33 16.24 -4.32
N PRO A 183 10.03 16.16 -3.97
CA PRO A 183 9.02 15.74 -4.94
C PRO A 183 9.14 16.64 -6.18
N PRO A 184 9.10 16.06 -7.39
CA PRO A 184 9.31 16.81 -8.63
C PRO A 184 8.33 17.98 -8.70
N GLU A 185 8.83 19.17 -9.08
CA GLU A 185 7.98 20.35 -9.29
C GLU A 185 6.89 20.01 -10.31
N MET A 186 5.62 20.15 -9.92
CA MET A 186 4.48 19.95 -10.82
C MET A 186 4.38 21.11 -11.81
N ASP A 187 4.40 20.82 -13.11
CA ASP A 187 4.06 21.81 -14.14
C ASP A 187 2.54 22.03 -14.18
N SER A 188 2.10 23.26 -14.45
CA SER A 188 0.67 23.61 -14.43
C SER A 188 -0.12 23.10 -15.64
N ASP A 189 0.60 22.67 -16.68
CA ASP A 189 0.04 22.08 -17.90
C ASP A 189 0.30 20.56 -17.92
N TRP A 190 -0.67 19.78 -18.42
CA TRP A 190 -0.52 18.34 -18.60
C TRP A 190 0.63 18.00 -19.58
N PRO A 191 1.46 16.99 -19.29
CA PRO A 191 2.47 16.52 -20.24
C PRO A 191 1.88 16.15 -21.59
N THR A 192 2.62 16.42 -22.67
CA THR A 192 2.27 16.09 -24.06
C THR A 192 3.46 15.44 -24.75
N PRO A 193 3.26 14.78 -25.91
CA PRO A 193 4.38 14.27 -26.71
C PRO A 193 5.43 15.33 -27.08
N GLU A 194 5.05 16.61 -27.15
CA GLU A 194 5.95 17.72 -27.50
C GLU A 194 6.72 18.27 -26.30
N THR A 195 6.22 18.08 -25.08
CA THR A 195 6.85 18.54 -23.82
C THR A 195 7.62 17.42 -23.11
N THR A 196 7.53 16.20 -23.64
CA THR A 196 8.20 14.99 -23.10
C THR A 196 9.11 14.35 -24.14
N GLY A 197 9.99 13.46 -23.70
CA GLY A 197 11.03 12.88 -24.55
C GLY A 197 12.17 13.84 -24.88
N PRO A 198 13.09 13.48 -25.78
CA PRO A 198 14.30 14.26 -26.04
C PRO A 198 14.00 15.67 -26.55
N ARG A 199 14.53 16.68 -25.84
CA ARG A 199 14.38 18.09 -26.24
C ARG A 199 15.31 18.48 -27.39
N TYR A 200 16.38 17.71 -27.56
CA TYR A 200 17.43 17.96 -28.54
C TYR A 200 17.63 16.75 -29.42
N ALA A 201 17.98 17.01 -30.68
CA ALA A 201 18.37 15.94 -31.60
C ALA A 201 19.57 15.14 -31.06
N SER A 202 19.51 13.82 -31.25
CA SER A 202 20.62 12.90 -31.00
C SER A 202 21.86 13.33 -31.77
N GLN A 203 23.00 13.22 -31.10
CA GLN A 203 24.34 13.46 -31.65
C GLN A 203 25.03 12.15 -32.03
N SER A 204 24.59 11.02 -31.47
CA SER A 204 25.16 9.71 -31.73
C SER A 204 24.09 8.63 -31.76
N SER A 205 24.46 7.45 -32.25
CA SER A 205 23.61 6.27 -32.31
C SER A 205 24.43 5.04 -31.92
N THR A 206 23.83 4.14 -31.16
CA THR A 206 24.47 2.90 -30.68
C THR A 206 23.50 1.72 -30.77
N GLY A 207 24.01 0.50 -30.58
CA GLY A 207 23.22 -0.70 -30.36
C GLY A 207 22.70 -0.74 -28.92
N SER A 208 22.73 -1.92 -28.29
CA SER A 208 22.48 -1.99 -26.84
C SER A 208 23.61 -1.32 -26.06
N LEU A 209 23.26 -0.71 -24.93
CA LEU A 209 24.17 0.05 -24.08
C LEU A 209 23.97 -0.36 -22.63
N THR A 210 25.07 -0.50 -21.90
CA THR A 210 25.04 -0.68 -20.44
C THR A 210 25.89 0.43 -19.81
N SER A 211 25.40 1.02 -18.72
CA SER A 211 26.21 1.93 -17.90
C SER A 211 27.53 1.26 -17.51
N SER A 212 28.61 2.03 -17.42
CA SER A 212 29.99 1.55 -17.32
C SER A 212 30.73 2.03 -16.08
N ARG A 213 30.16 3.02 -15.37
CA ARG A 213 30.70 3.57 -14.12
C ARG A 213 29.63 4.39 -13.41
N ALA A 214 29.83 4.59 -12.11
CA ALA A 214 29.04 5.53 -11.33
C ALA A 214 29.23 6.97 -11.85
N GLY A 215 28.20 7.80 -11.75
CA GLY A 215 28.24 9.19 -12.23
C GLY A 215 28.19 9.32 -13.76
N GLN A 216 27.91 8.24 -14.50
CA GLN A 216 27.87 8.31 -15.96
C GLN A 216 26.65 9.11 -16.43
N VAL A 217 26.90 10.07 -17.32
CA VAL A 217 25.85 10.73 -18.10
C VAL A 217 25.78 10.08 -19.48
N ILE A 218 24.62 9.54 -19.83
CA ILE A 218 24.29 9.04 -21.16
C ILE A 218 23.33 10.04 -21.77
N GLU A 219 23.81 10.84 -22.72
CA GLU A 219 23.00 11.91 -23.29
C GLU A 219 23.00 11.97 -24.80
N ARG A 220 21.91 12.53 -25.36
CA ARG A 220 21.78 12.86 -26.79
C ARG A 220 22.17 11.71 -27.71
N THR A 221 21.72 10.51 -27.39
CA THR A 221 22.09 9.29 -28.09
C THR A 221 20.84 8.49 -28.41
N THR A 222 20.77 7.96 -29.62
CA THR A 222 19.77 6.96 -29.98
C THR A 222 20.30 5.56 -29.67
N VAL A 223 19.59 4.80 -28.85
CA VAL A 223 19.90 3.42 -28.48
C VAL A 223 19.00 2.50 -29.30
N ASN A 224 19.57 1.78 -30.27
CA ASN A 224 18.85 0.80 -31.09
C ASN A 224 19.00 -0.60 -30.48
N GLY A 225 18.37 -0.78 -29.33
CA GLY A 225 18.51 -1.98 -28.51
C GLY A 225 18.11 -1.71 -27.06
N ARG A 226 18.69 -2.48 -26.15
CA ARG A 226 18.43 -2.34 -24.71
C ARG A 226 19.39 -1.35 -24.07
N LEU A 227 18.88 -0.51 -23.18
CA LEU A 227 19.63 0.32 -22.26
C LEU A 227 19.56 -0.27 -20.84
N THR A 228 20.70 -0.65 -20.27
CA THR A 228 20.78 -1.20 -18.92
C THR A 228 21.59 -0.29 -18.00
N VAL A 229 21.04 0.06 -16.85
CA VAL A 229 21.72 0.81 -15.77
C VAL A 229 22.02 -0.12 -14.60
N GLN A 230 23.27 -0.12 -14.13
CA GLN A 230 23.83 -1.01 -13.10
C GLN A 230 24.88 -0.30 -12.21
N HIS A 231 24.94 1.03 -12.25
CA HIS A 231 25.87 1.82 -11.47
C HIS A 231 25.15 3.01 -10.83
N ASP A 232 25.65 3.49 -9.71
CA ASP A 232 25.09 4.64 -8.98
C ASP A 232 25.21 5.96 -9.74
N ASN A 233 24.35 6.91 -9.43
CA ASN A 233 24.43 8.29 -9.92
C ASN A 233 24.45 8.38 -11.46
N VAL A 234 23.77 7.45 -12.14
CA VAL A 234 23.69 7.44 -13.61
C VAL A 234 22.53 8.32 -14.05
N THR A 235 22.81 9.29 -14.91
CA THR A 235 21.81 10.12 -15.56
C THR A 235 21.70 9.74 -17.03
N VAL A 236 20.50 9.43 -17.49
CA VAL A 236 20.17 9.22 -18.89
C VAL A 236 19.30 10.40 -19.33
N ARG A 237 19.76 11.20 -20.28
CA ARG A 237 19.10 12.47 -20.61
C ARG A 237 19.01 12.76 -22.10
N ASP A 238 17.84 13.18 -22.57
CA ASP A 238 17.62 13.48 -23.99
C ASP A 238 18.00 12.28 -24.88
N VAL A 239 17.52 11.08 -24.51
CA VAL A 239 17.84 9.80 -25.17
C VAL A 239 16.59 9.19 -25.79
N LEU A 240 16.72 8.71 -27.03
CA LEU A 240 15.71 7.90 -27.69
C LEU A 240 16.12 6.42 -27.63
N VAL A 241 15.24 5.56 -27.12
CA VAL A 241 15.41 4.11 -27.13
C VAL A 241 14.45 3.48 -28.13
N ASN A 242 14.99 3.00 -29.25
CA ASN A 242 14.26 2.22 -30.25
C ASN A 242 14.29 0.75 -29.82
N GLY A 243 13.33 0.37 -28.99
CA GLY A 243 13.31 -0.96 -28.41
C GLY A 243 12.86 -2.04 -29.38
N THR A 244 13.60 -3.16 -29.41
CA THR A 244 13.36 -4.29 -30.32
C THR A 244 12.92 -5.58 -29.60
N GLY A 245 12.65 -5.51 -28.30
CA GLY A 245 12.15 -6.63 -27.51
C GLY A 245 11.84 -6.23 -26.06
N THR A 246 11.43 -7.20 -25.25
CA THR A 246 11.07 -6.95 -23.86
C THR A 246 12.21 -6.33 -23.05
N TYR A 247 11.85 -5.41 -22.17
CA TYR A 247 12.74 -4.65 -21.29
C TYR A 247 13.75 -3.80 -22.06
N MET A 248 13.26 -2.74 -22.68
CA MET A 248 14.03 -1.80 -23.50
C MET A 248 14.95 -0.93 -22.63
N ILE A 249 14.43 -0.48 -21.48
CA ILE A 249 15.19 0.14 -20.41
C ILE A 249 15.08 -0.74 -19.17
N GLN A 250 16.22 -1.01 -18.54
CA GLN A 250 16.28 -1.74 -17.27
C GLN A 250 17.21 -1.08 -16.28
N VAL A 251 16.80 -1.10 -15.02
CA VAL A 251 17.68 -0.87 -13.87
C VAL A 251 17.82 -2.20 -13.15
N LEU A 252 19.05 -2.69 -13.04
CA LEU A 252 19.35 -4.00 -12.46
C LEU A 252 20.36 -3.84 -11.32
N PRO A 253 20.42 -4.79 -10.38
CA PRO A 253 21.45 -4.81 -9.35
C PRO A 253 22.87 -4.68 -9.93
N THR A 254 23.75 -4.04 -9.17
CA THR A 254 25.17 -3.93 -9.51
C THR A 254 25.85 -5.31 -9.38
N ALA A 255 27.14 -5.38 -9.71
CA ALA A 255 27.90 -6.62 -9.65
C ALA A 255 27.96 -7.26 -8.24
N ASP A 256 27.77 -6.48 -7.18
CA ASP A 256 27.73 -6.98 -5.80
C ASP A 256 26.33 -7.38 -5.31
N GLY A 257 25.31 -7.21 -6.16
CA GLY A 257 23.92 -7.53 -5.85
C GLY A 257 23.13 -6.42 -5.16
N SER A 258 23.75 -5.28 -4.85
CA SER A 258 23.03 -4.09 -4.36
C SER A 258 22.28 -3.39 -5.50
N CYS A 259 21.21 -2.65 -5.17
CA CYS A 259 20.53 -1.81 -6.15
C CYS A 259 21.31 -0.51 -6.39
N PRO A 260 21.50 -0.08 -7.65
CA PRO A 260 22.10 1.21 -7.93
C PRO A 260 21.21 2.33 -7.38
N THR A 261 21.84 3.35 -6.84
CA THR A 261 21.20 4.52 -6.23
C THR A 261 21.27 5.73 -7.15
N ASN A 262 20.33 6.67 -7.01
CA ASN A 262 20.30 7.92 -7.77
C ASN A 262 20.37 7.70 -9.29
N VAL A 263 19.55 6.79 -9.80
CA VAL A 263 19.39 6.55 -11.23
C VAL A 263 18.25 7.43 -11.76
N THR A 264 18.56 8.29 -12.72
CA THR A 264 17.61 9.25 -13.27
C THR A 264 17.53 9.14 -14.79
N PHE A 265 16.31 9.07 -15.31
CA PHE A 265 15.98 9.22 -16.72
C PHE A 265 15.23 10.54 -16.89
N GLU A 266 15.78 11.48 -17.66
CA GLU A 266 15.20 12.81 -17.88
C GLU A 266 14.98 13.02 -19.38
N TYR A 267 13.77 13.40 -19.81
CA TYR A 267 13.51 13.66 -21.24
C TYR A 267 13.89 12.46 -22.12
N VAL A 268 13.50 11.26 -21.70
CA VAL A 268 13.78 10.00 -22.41
C VAL A 268 12.54 9.54 -23.17
N GLU A 269 12.73 9.19 -24.45
CA GLU A 269 11.67 8.58 -25.27
C GLU A 269 11.95 7.10 -25.46
N ILE A 270 10.90 6.29 -25.32
CA ILE A 270 10.92 4.87 -25.66
C ILE A 270 9.88 4.64 -26.76
N ASP A 271 10.39 4.36 -27.96
CA ASP A 271 9.55 3.98 -29.10
C ASP A 271 9.50 2.45 -29.22
N GLY A 272 8.34 1.88 -28.88
CA GLY A 272 8.06 0.46 -29.01
C GLY A 272 7.62 0.04 -30.40
N ALA A 273 7.83 0.82 -31.46
CA ALA A 273 7.42 0.50 -32.84
C ALA A 273 7.78 -0.94 -33.26
N SER A 274 8.90 -1.47 -32.79
CA SER A 274 9.39 -2.82 -33.09
C SER A 274 9.11 -3.88 -32.01
N ALA A 275 8.37 -3.54 -30.96
CA ALA A 275 8.09 -4.40 -29.81
C ALA A 275 6.92 -5.36 -30.07
N ALA A 276 6.92 -6.52 -29.41
CA ALA A 276 5.70 -7.32 -29.32
C ALA A 276 4.66 -6.62 -28.42
N GLU A 277 3.38 -6.95 -28.59
CA GLU A 277 2.30 -6.40 -27.76
C GLU A 277 2.53 -6.66 -26.26
N ASN A 278 3.05 -7.83 -25.89
CA ASN A 278 3.28 -8.22 -24.50
C ASN A 278 4.61 -7.75 -23.90
N ASP A 279 5.46 -7.06 -24.66
CA ASP A 279 6.74 -6.53 -24.19
C ASP A 279 6.52 -5.41 -23.16
N ILE A 280 7.43 -5.32 -22.18
CA ILE A 280 7.44 -4.26 -21.16
C ILE A 280 8.66 -3.37 -21.42
N PRO A 281 8.50 -2.12 -21.88
CA PRO A 281 9.58 -1.21 -22.22
C PRO A 281 10.46 -0.85 -21.04
N LEU A 282 9.86 -0.37 -19.96
CA LEU A 282 10.56 0.12 -18.79
C LEU A 282 10.35 -0.84 -17.62
N TYR A 283 11.43 -1.48 -17.17
CA TYR A 283 11.36 -2.55 -16.19
C TYR A 283 12.53 -2.50 -15.20
N SER A 284 12.21 -2.35 -13.92
CA SER A 284 13.15 -2.69 -12.86
C SER A 284 12.47 -3.62 -11.85
N PRO A 285 12.91 -4.89 -11.75
CA PRO A 285 12.25 -5.87 -10.88
C PRO A 285 12.53 -5.62 -9.39
N GLU A 286 13.66 -4.98 -9.08
CA GLU A 286 14.23 -4.94 -7.74
C GLU A 286 14.62 -3.52 -7.32
N CYS A 287 14.94 -2.64 -8.27
CA CYS A 287 15.64 -1.39 -7.98
C CYS A 287 14.82 -0.15 -8.35
N GLY A 288 14.98 0.90 -7.54
CA GLY A 288 14.34 2.19 -7.79
C GLY A 288 15.01 3.01 -8.89
N TYR A 289 14.26 3.97 -9.41
CA TYR A 289 14.74 5.01 -10.33
C TYR A 289 13.74 6.16 -10.42
N THR A 290 14.20 7.30 -10.92
CA THR A 290 13.34 8.42 -11.33
C THR A 290 13.22 8.47 -12.85
N PHE A 291 12.00 8.56 -13.38
CA PHE A 291 11.72 8.75 -14.80
C PHE A 291 10.86 10.01 -14.98
N ASP A 292 11.50 11.07 -15.44
CA ASP A 292 10.94 12.42 -15.48
C ASP A 292 10.89 12.96 -16.91
N HIS A 293 9.80 13.65 -17.26
CA HIS A 293 9.55 14.17 -18.61
C HIS A 293 9.69 13.13 -19.73
N GLY A 294 9.42 11.86 -19.44
CA GLY A 294 9.62 10.79 -20.41
C GLY A 294 8.40 10.54 -21.29
N HIS A 295 8.65 9.97 -22.47
CA HIS A 295 7.63 9.66 -23.46
C HIS A 295 7.69 8.17 -23.79
N ILE A 296 6.62 7.42 -23.56
CA ILE A 296 6.56 5.99 -23.94
C ILE A 296 5.37 5.78 -24.87
N HIS A 297 5.60 5.25 -26.07
CA HIS A 297 4.55 5.06 -27.06
C HIS A 297 4.81 3.84 -27.96
N ASN A 298 3.79 3.48 -28.75
CA ASN A 298 3.79 2.31 -29.64
C ASN A 298 3.97 0.97 -28.93
N VAL A 299 3.55 0.86 -27.67
CA VAL A 299 3.72 -0.32 -26.81
C VAL A 299 2.37 -0.90 -26.38
N GLY A 300 2.34 -2.19 -26.02
CA GLY A 300 1.14 -2.80 -25.47
C GLY A 300 1.07 -2.68 -23.95
N ARG A 301 2.21 -2.73 -23.27
CA ARG A 301 2.41 -2.44 -21.83
C ARG A 301 3.53 -1.40 -21.76
N SER A 302 3.50 -0.38 -20.89
CA SER A 302 4.57 0.64 -20.91
C SER A 302 5.63 0.46 -19.82
N SER A 303 5.22 0.18 -18.59
CA SER A 303 6.16 -0.04 -17.51
C SER A 303 5.64 -1.04 -16.49
N ARG A 304 6.59 -1.61 -15.74
CA ARG A 304 6.30 -2.30 -14.49
C ARG A 304 7.18 -1.71 -13.40
N VAL A 305 6.56 -0.90 -12.55
CA VAL A 305 7.19 -0.32 -11.36
C VAL A 305 7.00 -1.26 -10.18
N VAL A 306 8.01 -1.37 -9.32
CA VAL A 306 8.04 -2.34 -8.23
C VAL A 306 8.45 -1.66 -6.92
N HIS A 307 9.66 -1.11 -6.84
CA HIS A 307 10.17 -0.46 -5.63
C HIS A 307 10.78 0.91 -5.90
N ASP A 308 10.63 1.84 -4.96
CA ASP A 308 11.37 3.10 -4.88
C ASP A 308 11.44 3.87 -6.21
N THR A 309 10.35 3.82 -6.98
CA THR A 309 10.31 4.36 -8.34
C THR A 309 9.38 5.56 -8.41
N THR A 310 9.89 6.66 -8.94
CA THR A 310 9.07 7.85 -9.27
C THR A 310 8.98 8.00 -10.78
N ILE A 311 7.77 8.09 -11.31
CA ILE A 311 7.50 8.52 -12.68
C ILE A 311 6.79 9.86 -12.60
N SER A 312 7.38 10.90 -13.19
CA SER A 312 6.84 12.26 -13.12
C SER A 312 6.83 12.98 -14.46
N ASN A 313 5.92 13.94 -14.61
CA ASN A 313 5.86 14.86 -15.75
C ASN A 313 5.85 14.14 -17.12
N SER A 314 5.39 12.89 -17.18
CA SER A 314 5.61 11.99 -18.32
C SER A 314 4.32 11.73 -19.11
N TYR A 315 4.48 11.48 -20.42
CA TYR A 315 3.40 11.08 -21.32
C TYR A 315 3.57 9.61 -21.70
N ILE A 316 2.68 8.74 -21.21
CA ILE A 316 2.78 7.29 -21.37
C ILE A 316 1.52 6.79 -22.07
N PHE A 317 1.68 6.25 -23.28
CA PHE A 317 0.58 5.78 -24.10
C PHE A 317 0.78 4.36 -24.62
N SER A 318 0.03 3.42 -24.04
CA SER A 318 -0.04 2.03 -24.51
C SER A 318 -1.15 1.85 -25.54
N SER A 319 -0.82 1.86 -26.82
CA SER A 319 -1.80 1.75 -27.92
C SER A 319 -1.71 0.46 -28.74
N ARG A 320 -0.62 -0.33 -28.60
CA ARG A 320 -0.42 -1.53 -29.43
C ARG A 320 -1.30 -2.69 -28.96
N THR A 321 -2.20 -3.14 -29.83
CA THR A 321 -3.08 -4.30 -29.62
C THR A 321 -2.52 -5.56 -30.25
N GLY A 322 -3.00 -6.72 -29.79
CA GLY A 322 -2.68 -8.04 -30.31
C GLY A 322 -3.48 -9.13 -29.61
N ASP A 323 -3.12 -10.39 -29.88
CA ASP A 323 -3.82 -11.59 -29.36
C ASP A 323 -3.01 -12.29 -28.26
N SER A 324 -2.08 -11.59 -27.59
CA SER A 324 -1.20 -12.20 -26.58
C SER A 324 -1.95 -12.66 -25.32
N GLY A 325 -3.16 -12.14 -25.10
CA GLY A 325 -3.91 -12.31 -23.85
C GLY A 325 -3.30 -11.58 -22.65
N ALA A 326 -2.25 -10.78 -22.85
CA ALA A 326 -1.62 -10.03 -21.79
C ALA A 326 -2.55 -8.94 -21.25
N HIS A 327 -2.49 -8.73 -19.93
CA HIS A 327 -3.11 -7.57 -19.31
C HIS A 327 -2.24 -6.35 -19.62
N ARG A 328 -2.80 -5.45 -20.43
CA ARG A 328 -2.16 -4.21 -20.85
C ARG A 328 -2.49 -3.05 -19.93
N GLY A 329 -1.64 -2.04 -19.94
CA GLY A 329 -1.83 -0.80 -19.20
C GLY A 329 -0.68 0.18 -19.41
N GLY A 330 -0.93 1.44 -19.04
CA GLY A 330 0.06 2.50 -19.03
C GLY A 330 1.18 2.15 -18.06
N VAL A 331 0.95 2.35 -16.76
CA VAL A 331 1.94 2.04 -15.73
C VAL A 331 1.43 0.90 -14.85
N GLY A 332 2.02 -0.29 -15.03
CA GLY A 332 1.66 -1.46 -14.25
C GLY A 332 2.45 -1.60 -12.96
N ASN A 333 1.84 -2.22 -11.94
CA ASN A 333 2.52 -2.66 -10.74
C ASN A 333 2.07 -4.09 -10.39
N ASN A 334 3.00 -4.93 -9.95
CA ASN A 334 2.70 -6.32 -9.57
C ASN A 334 3.12 -6.66 -8.12
N GLY A 335 3.19 -5.66 -7.25
CA GLY A 335 3.74 -5.75 -5.90
C GLY A 335 4.91 -4.78 -5.68
N GLY A 336 5.24 -4.53 -4.42
CA GLY A 336 6.34 -3.69 -3.96
C GLY A 336 5.90 -2.41 -3.24
N SER A 337 6.81 -1.46 -3.05
CA SER A 337 6.65 -0.32 -2.13
C SER A 337 7.42 0.94 -2.54
N GLY A 338 7.03 2.11 -2.03
CA GLY A 338 7.81 3.35 -2.18
C GLY A 338 7.69 3.96 -3.58
N ASN A 339 6.57 3.75 -4.27
CA ASN A 339 6.40 4.22 -5.65
C ASN A 339 5.61 5.53 -5.70
N ALA A 340 5.84 6.32 -6.75
CA ALA A 340 5.10 7.55 -7.00
C ALA A 340 4.83 7.77 -8.50
N LEU A 341 3.60 8.13 -8.86
CA LEU A 341 3.20 8.68 -10.16
C LEU A 341 2.71 10.10 -9.93
N ILE A 342 3.44 11.09 -10.43
CA ILE A 342 3.16 12.51 -10.18
C ILE A 342 3.06 13.29 -11.49
N ASN A 343 1.97 14.02 -11.73
CA ASN A 343 1.82 14.88 -12.91
C ASN A 343 2.05 14.17 -14.25
N ASN A 344 1.46 12.99 -14.46
CA ASN A 344 1.59 12.24 -15.71
C ASN A 344 0.32 12.22 -16.54
N VAL A 345 0.45 11.99 -17.85
CA VAL A 345 -0.65 11.56 -18.72
C VAL A 345 -0.48 10.07 -19.02
N LEU A 346 -1.40 9.24 -18.51
CA LEU A 346 -1.33 7.78 -18.59
C LEU A 346 -2.52 7.22 -19.37
N LEU A 347 -2.23 6.64 -20.53
CA LEU A 347 -3.23 6.20 -21.49
C LEU A 347 -3.05 4.72 -21.83
N CYS A 348 -4.16 3.96 -21.88
CA CYS A 348 -4.17 2.62 -22.49
C CYS A 348 -5.37 2.45 -23.41
N GLU A 349 -5.12 2.19 -24.69
CA GLU A 349 -6.14 2.03 -25.71
C GLU A 349 -6.10 0.65 -26.41
N GLY A 350 -7.30 0.17 -26.74
CA GLY A 350 -7.56 -1.02 -27.55
C GLY A 350 -7.77 -2.29 -26.74
N GLY A 351 -7.93 -3.41 -27.46
CA GLY A 351 -8.11 -4.74 -26.87
C GLY A 351 -6.95 -5.14 -25.95
N GLY A 352 -7.28 -5.80 -24.84
CA GLY A 352 -6.31 -6.24 -23.83
C GLY A 352 -5.97 -5.19 -22.76
N CYS A 353 -6.32 -3.90 -22.95
CA CYS A 353 -6.20 -2.91 -21.89
C CYS A 353 -7.01 -3.32 -20.68
N SER A 354 -6.35 -3.40 -19.52
CA SER A 354 -7.03 -3.66 -18.26
C SER A 354 -7.33 -2.36 -17.53
N ALA A 355 -6.34 -1.45 -17.47
CA ALA A 355 -6.44 -0.12 -16.87
C ALA A 355 -5.35 0.81 -17.39
N ALA A 356 -5.46 2.12 -17.14
CA ALA A 356 -4.32 3.04 -17.28
C ALA A 356 -3.24 2.72 -16.22
N ILE A 357 -3.68 2.41 -15.00
CA ILE A 357 -2.82 1.95 -13.89
C ILE A 357 -3.31 0.60 -13.37
N PRO A 358 -2.85 -0.54 -13.93
CA PRO A 358 -3.14 -1.86 -13.36
C PRO A 358 -2.21 -2.16 -12.19
N MET A 359 -2.76 -2.27 -10.97
CA MET A 359 -2.02 -2.71 -9.78
C MET A 359 -2.56 -4.04 -9.25
N TYR A 360 -1.71 -5.06 -9.24
CA TYR A 360 -2.05 -6.43 -8.87
C TYR A 360 -1.03 -7.02 -7.92
N GLY A 361 -1.40 -7.48 -6.73
CA GLY A 361 -0.48 -8.19 -5.84
C GLY A 361 -0.15 -9.61 -6.31
N ASP A 362 0.49 -9.76 -7.47
CA ASP A 362 0.87 -11.05 -8.05
C ASP A 362 2.10 -11.66 -7.35
N PHE A 363 3.11 -10.84 -7.04
CA PHE A 363 4.40 -11.32 -6.54
C PHE A 363 4.74 -10.81 -5.13
N ALA A 364 4.15 -9.70 -4.72
CA ALA A 364 4.24 -9.13 -3.37
C ALA A 364 3.01 -8.24 -3.11
N PRO A 365 2.73 -7.85 -1.85
CA PRO A 365 1.75 -6.81 -1.55
C PRO A 365 2.08 -5.51 -2.29
N VAL A 366 1.04 -4.77 -2.72
CA VAL A 366 1.19 -3.42 -3.27
C VAL A 366 1.05 -2.45 -2.12
N THR A 367 2.12 -1.76 -1.76
CA THR A 367 2.12 -0.87 -0.59
C THR A 367 2.75 0.48 -0.93
N ASP A 368 2.47 1.50 -0.13
CA ASP A 368 3.11 2.83 -0.20
C ASP A 368 3.28 3.34 -1.64
N TYR A 369 2.15 3.70 -2.24
CA TYR A 369 2.11 4.16 -3.63
C TYR A 369 1.33 5.47 -3.70
N LEU A 370 2.03 6.55 -4.03
CA LEU A 370 1.42 7.84 -4.35
C LEU A 370 1.03 7.91 -5.83
N ILE A 371 -0.23 8.22 -6.09
CA ILE A 371 -0.75 8.54 -7.42
C ILE A 371 -1.35 9.94 -7.30
N GLU A 372 -0.58 10.95 -7.67
CA GLU A 372 -0.92 12.35 -7.45
C GLU A 372 -0.95 13.15 -8.75
N HIS A 373 -2.02 13.93 -8.93
CA HIS A 373 -2.12 14.89 -10.03
C HIS A 373 -1.92 14.27 -11.43
N ASN A 374 -2.42 13.06 -11.70
CA ASN A 374 -2.28 12.42 -13.02
C ASN A 374 -3.55 12.54 -13.86
N LEU A 375 -3.42 12.58 -15.18
CA LEU A 375 -4.51 12.45 -16.14
C LEU A 375 -4.55 11.02 -16.69
N LEU A 376 -5.65 10.32 -16.41
CA LEU A 376 -5.84 8.90 -16.72
C LEU A 376 -6.93 8.71 -17.78
N ALA A 377 -6.68 7.89 -18.79
CA ALA A 377 -7.73 7.45 -19.71
C ALA A 377 -7.50 6.02 -20.21
N THR A 378 -8.57 5.22 -20.32
CA THR A 378 -8.44 3.88 -20.89
C THR A 378 -9.72 3.34 -21.52
N THR A 379 -9.56 2.43 -22.49
CA THR A 379 -10.62 1.55 -22.99
C THR A 379 -10.79 0.26 -22.15
N GLY A 380 -9.97 0.09 -21.11
CA GLY A 380 -9.96 -1.11 -20.26
C GLY A 380 -11.16 -1.24 -19.34
N SER A 381 -11.13 -2.24 -18.45
CA SER A 381 -12.23 -2.54 -17.53
C SER A 381 -12.46 -1.42 -16.53
N TYR A 382 -11.41 -0.90 -15.90
CA TYR A 382 -11.47 0.24 -14.99
C TYR A 382 -10.34 1.22 -15.32
N CYS A 383 -10.45 2.50 -14.95
CA CYS A 383 -9.36 3.45 -15.17
C CYS A 383 -8.09 3.06 -14.41
N ALA A 384 -8.27 2.60 -13.16
CA ALA A 384 -7.20 2.09 -12.30
C ALA A 384 -7.65 0.85 -11.49
N TYR A 385 -6.68 0.07 -11.03
CA TYR A 385 -6.87 -0.93 -9.97
C TYR A 385 -6.08 -0.53 -8.74
N GLY A 386 -6.69 -0.62 -7.56
CA GLY A 386 -6.14 -0.16 -6.27
C GLY A 386 -5.32 -1.18 -5.48
N GLY A 387 -4.85 -2.26 -6.11
CA GLY A 387 -3.98 -3.25 -5.48
C GLY A 387 -4.66 -4.29 -4.58
N SER A 388 -5.89 -4.07 -4.11
CA SER A 388 -6.60 -4.99 -3.20
C SER A 388 -7.45 -6.04 -3.94
N VAL A 389 -6.84 -6.73 -4.91
CA VAL A 389 -7.56 -7.66 -5.80
C VAL A 389 -7.68 -9.04 -5.15
N GLY A 390 -8.88 -9.39 -4.70
CA GLY A 390 -9.14 -10.63 -3.94
C GLY A 390 -8.76 -11.96 -4.62
N SER A 391 -8.62 -11.99 -5.95
CA SER A 391 -8.18 -13.17 -6.70
C SER A 391 -6.66 -13.32 -6.82
N LYS A 392 -5.88 -12.35 -6.30
CA LYS A 392 -4.42 -12.34 -6.37
C LYS A 392 -3.79 -12.95 -5.11
N PRO A 393 -2.56 -13.50 -5.22
CA PRO A 393 -1.83 -14.06 -4.07
C PRO A 393 -1.65 -13.10 -2.90
N TYR A 394 -1.46 -11.80 -3.18
CA TYR A 394 -1.34 -10.74 -2.18
C TYR A 394 -2.49 -9.74 -2.34
N PRO A 395 -3.68 -10.06 -1.82
CA PRO A 395 -4.93 -9.36 -2.17
C PRO A 395 -5.17 -8.07 -1.39
N ASN A 396 -4.22 -7.62 -0.55
CA ASN A 396 -4.41 -6.52 0.39
C ASN A 396 -3.39 -5.41 0.11
N GLY A 397 -3.80 -4.35 -0.61
CA GLY A 397 -2.95 -3.18 -0.86
C GLY A 397 -3.04 -2.13 0.27
N SER A 398 -1.94 -1.50 0.66
CA SER A 398 -1.93 -0.55 1.79
C SER A 398 -1.17 0.74 1.49
N ASN A 399 -1.55 1.84 2.12
CA ASN A 399 -0.94 3.16 1.92
C ASN A 399 -0.90 3.58 0.43
N ILE A 400 -1.96 3.24 -0.32
CA ILE A 400 -2.13 3.62 -1.71
C ILE A 400 -2.98 4.90 -1.75
N ARG A 401 -2.43 5.97 -2.30
CA ARG A 401 -3.02 7.31 -2.21
C ARG A 401 -3.26 7.88 -3.60
N PHE A 402 -4.53 7.95 -4.00
CA PHE A 402 -5.00 8.65 -5.20
C PHE A 402 -5.44 10.06 -4.82
N ILE A 403 -4.62 11.06 -5.15
CA ILE A 403 -4.81 12.46 -4.76
C ILE A 403 -4.86 13.35 -6.00
N ASP A 404 -5.89 14.20 -6.12
CA ASP A 404 -5.99 15.26 -7.14
C ASP A 404 -5.83 14.79 -8.60
N ASN A 405 -6.20 13.53 -8.90
CA ASN A 405 -6.09 13.00 -10.27
C ASN A 405 -7.32 13.34 -11.12
N HIS A 406 -7.09 13.47 -12.42
CA HIS A 406 -8.12 13.66 -13.44
C HIS A 406 -8.39 12.35 -14.18
N PHE A 407 -9.64 11.91 -14.18
CA PHE A 407 -10.11 10.73 -14.90
C PHE A 407 -10.87 11.18 -16.15
N SER A 408 -10.35 10.84 -17.33
CA SER A 408 -10.91 11.33 -18.60
C SER A 408 -11.96 10.39 -19.18
N THR A 409 -13.03 11.00 -19.67
CA THR A 409 -14.11 10.34 -20.42
C THR A 409 -13.79 10.12 -21.91
N ARG A 410 -12.55 10.42 -22.33
CA ARG A 410 -12.06 10.31 -23.72
C ARG A 410 -12.46 9.02 -24.43
N TYR A 411 -12.42 7.89 -23.72
CA TYR A 411 -12.68 6.55 -24.28
C TYR A 411 -14.02 5.94 -23.83
N GLY A 412 -14.75 6.62 -22.97
CA GLY A 412 -16.01 6.16 -22.40
C GLY A 412 -16.39 6.95 -21.15
N PRO A 413 -17.67 7.00 -20.79
CA PRO A 413 -18.19 7.93 -19.78
C PRO A 413 -17.67 7.68 -18.35
N ASN A 414 -17.06 6.52 -18.08
CA ASN A 414 -16.69 6.10 -16.73
C ASN A 414 -15.16 6.01 -16.52
N CYS A 415 -14.35 6.49 -17.46
CA CYS A 415 -12.93 6.12 -17.63
C CYS A 415 -12.69 4.61 -17.46
N GLY A 416 -12.69 3.87 -18.56
CA GLY A 416 -12.87 2.42 -18.54
C GLY A 416 -14.34 2.02 -18.59
N GLN A 417 -14.59 0.72 -18.75
CA GLN A 417 -15.94 0.20 -18.99
C GLN A 417 -16.82 0.22 -17.75
N TYR A 418 -16.25 -0.05 -16.58
CA TYR A 418 -16.99 -0.30 -15.35
C TYR A 418 -16.83 0.77 -14.27
N GLY A 419 -15.86 1.69 -14.40
CA GLY A 419 -15.67 2.74 -13.42
C GLY A 419 -14.25 3.27 -13.31
N PRO A 420 -14.05 4.35 -12.52
CA PRO A 420 -12.76 5.00 -12.36
C PRO A 420 -11.76 4.11 -11.62
N ILE A 421 -12.21 3.28 -10.67
CA ILE A 421 -11.31 2.41 -9.92
C ILE A 421 -11.99 1.12 -9.48
N ALA A 422 -11.22 0.05 -9.37
CA ALA A 422 -11.62 -1.21 -8.75
C ALA A 422 -10.58 -1.67 -7.73
N ALA A 423 -11.00 -2.57 -6.83
CA ALA A 423 -10.11 -3.23 -5.87
C ALA A 423 -9.27 -2.24 -5.05
N PHE A 424 -9.94 -1.18 -4.59
CA PHE A 424 -9.37 -0.14 -3.77
C PHE A 424 -10.22 -0.02 -2.51
N ASP A 425 -9.63 -0.37 -1.37
CA ASP A 425 -10.31 -0.29 -0.08
C ASP A 425 -10.10 1.13 0.48
N ASN A 426 -10.93 2.08 0.06
CA ASN A 426 -10.81 3.48 0.47
C ASN A 426 -10.92 3.64 1.99
N GLY A 427 -10.02 4.42 2.60
CA GLY A 427 -9.98 4.63 4.05
C GLY A 427 -9.45 3.44 4.86
N VAL A 428 -9.10 2.33 4.20
CA VAL A 428 -8.60 1.11 4.83
C VAL A 428 -7.09 0.99 4.63
N ARG A 429 -6.35 0.53 5.64
CA ARG A 429 -4.89 0.29 5.56
C ARG A 429 -4.08 1.50 5.08
N GLY A 430 -4.52 2.73 5.38
CA GLY A 430 -3.86 3.97 4.93
C GLY A 430 -4.13 4.35 3.48
N ASN A 431 -5.03 3.65 2.79
CA ASN A 431 -5.44 4.01 1.44
C ASN A 431 -6.26 5.30 1.45
N VAL A 432 -6.00 6.20 0.50
CA VAL A 432 -6.63 7.52 0.42
C VAL A 432 -7.15 7.77 -0.99
N TRP A 433 -8.41 8.21 -1.08
CA TRP A 433 -8.97 8.82 -2.28
C TRP A 433 -9.43 10.23 -1.94
N SER A 434 -8.78 11.24 -2.53
CA SER A 434 -9.09 12.65 -2.26
C SER A 434 -8.90 13.50 -3.51
N GLY A 435 -9.78 14.48 -3.73
CA GLY A 435 -9.61 15.50 -4.78
C GLY A 435 -9.66 15.00 -6.23
N ASN A 436 -9.96 13.72 -6.45
CA ASN A 436 -10.04 13.16 -7.80
C ASN A 436 -11.32 13.63 -8.52
N VAL A 437 -11.18 14.03 -9.79
CA VAL A 437 -12.25 14.64 -10.58
C VAL A 437 -12.37 14.02 -11.98
N TRP A 438 -13.53 14.17 -12.60
CA TRP A 438 -13.70 13.95 -14.02
C TRP A 438 -12.98 15.06 -14.81
N HIS A 439 -12.09 14.68 -15.72
CA HIS A 439 -11.24 15.64 -16.44
C HIS A 439 -12.06 16.67 -17.21
N GLU A 440 -13.11 16.25 -17.91
CA GLU A 440 -13.85 17.13 -18.82
C GLU A 440 -14.83 18.07 -18.11
N THR A 441 -15.24 17.75 -16.88
CA THR A 441 -16.27 18.52 -16.15
C THR A 441 -15.75 19.17 -14.88
N GLY A 442 -14.64 18.68 -14.32
CA GLY A 442 -14.17 19.07 -13.00
C GLY A 442 -15.04 18.54 -11.85
N GLU A 443 -16.04 17.71 -12.15
CA GLU A 443 -16.93 17.16 -11.11
C GLU A 443 -16.17 16.15 -10.24
N PRO A 444 -16.34 16.18 -8.91
CA PRO A 444 -15.73 15.21 -8.01
C PRO A 444 -16.14 13.78 -8.30
N ILE A 445 -15.18 12.85 -8.15
CA ILE A 445 -15.43 11.42 -8.14
C ILE A 445 -15.44 10.96 -6.68
N ASN A 446 -16.61 10.58 -6.18
CA ASN A 446 -16.78 10.03 -4.84
C ASN A 446 -16.85 8.49 -4.91
N LEU A 447 -16.15 7.81 -4.00
CA LEU A 447 -16.14 6.34 -3.89
C LEU A 447 -17.06 5.82 -2.79
#